data_AF-A0A348ZXE9-F1
#
_entry.id   AF-A0A348ZXE9-F1
#
_cell.length_a   1.000
_cell.length_b   1.000
_cell.length_c   1.000
_cell.angle_alpha   90.00
_cell.angle_beta   90.00
_cell.angle_gamma   90.00
#
_symmetry.space_group_name_H-M   'P 1'
#
loop_
_entity.id
_entity.type
_entity.pdbx_description
1 polymer ?
#
loop_
_entity_poly.entity_id
_entity_poly.type
_entity_poly.pdbx_seq_one_letter_code
_entity_poly.pdbx_strand_id
1 'polypeptide(L)' 'LFLDEIGDLNERSQVKLLRLIQEKDYYQLGSDVCMKTDARIVVATNQVLSDRMADGSFRKDLYYRLKTHQICIPPLRDRL' A
#
# COMPACT_ATOMS: atom_id res chain seq x y z
N LEU A 1 9.09 5.38 -4.91
CA LEU A 1 8.22 4.33 -5.48
C LEU A 1 6.78 4.81 -5.39
N PHE A 2 6.08 4.88 -6.52
CA PHE A 2 4.64 5.16 -6.56
C PHE A 2 3.90 3.85 -6.86
N LEU A 3 2.88 3.54 -6.08
CA LEU A 3 2.02 2.37 -6.27
C LEU A 3 0.60 2.84 -6.48
N ASP A 4 0.06 2.57 -7.67
CA ASP A 4 -1.32 2.89 -7.99
C ASP A 4 -2.25 1.71 -7.70
N GLU A 5 -3.53 2.01 -7.51
CA GLU A 5 -4.60 1.04 -7.24
C GLU A 5 -4.26 0.00 -6.17
N ILE A 6 -3.72 0.45 -5.03
CA ILE A 6 -3.30 -0.47 -3.96
C ILE A 6 -4.45 -1.32 -3.39
N GLY A 7 -5.69 -0.90 -3.59
CA GLY A 7 -6.89 -1.64 -3.19
C GLY A 7 -7.06 -2.98 -3.91
N ASP A 8 -6.41 -3.16 -5.07
CA ASP A 8 -6.44 -4.41 -5.85
C ASP A 8 -5.28 -5.36 -5.54
N LEU A 9 -4.41 -5.03 -4.58
CA LEU A 9 -3.37 -5.95 -4.13
C LEU A 9 -3.98 -7.20 -3.52
N ASN A 10 -3.58 -8.37 -4.02
CA ASN A 10 -3.90 -9.63 -3.36
C ASN A 10 -3.24 -9.72 -1.97
N GLU A 11 -3.76 -10.59 -1.11
CA GLU A 11 -3.33 -10.74 0.28
C GLU A 11 -1.81 -10.96 0.42
N ARG A 12 -1.23 -11.83 -0.41
CA ARG A 12 0.21 -12.11 -0.39
C ARG A 12 1.04 -10.87 -0.70
N SER A 13 0.58 -10.03 -1.62
CA SER A 13 1.24 -8.78 -1.97
C SER A 13 1.10 -7.74 -0.86
N GLN A 14 -0.05 -7.68 -0.19
CA GLN A 14 -0.23 -6.83 0.99
C GLN A 14 0.74 -7.20 2.12
N VAL A 15 0.95 -8.50 2.39
CA VAL A 15 1.94 -8.97 3.38
C VAL A 15 3.36 -8.56 2.99
N LYS A 16 3.74 -8.71 1.72
CA LYS A 16 5.07 -8.31 1.23
C LYS A 16 5.27 -6.79 1.35
N LEU A 17 4.27 -6.00 0.98
CA LEU A 17 4.33 -4.54 1.08
C LEU A 17 4.43 -4.09 2.55
N LEU A 18 3.67 -4.72 3.44
CA LEU A 18 3.75 -4.44 4.88
C LEU A 18 5.17 -4.68 5.41
N ARG A 19 5.80 -5.81 5.06
CA ARG A 19 7.18 -6.12 5.43
C ARG A 19 8.17 -5.10 4.87
N LEU A 20 8.02 -4.72 3.60
CA LEU A 20 8.85 -3.70 2.96
C LEU A 20 8.77 -2.36 3.71
N ILE A 21 7.57 -1.94 4.12
CA ILE A 21 7.34 -0.68 4.81
C ILE A 21 7.96 -0.70 6.22
N GLN A 22 7.78 -1.81 6.95
CA GLN A 22 8.21 -1.96 8.35
C GLN A 22 9.71 -2.22 8.46
N GLU A 23 10.21 -3.24 7.77
CA GLU A 23 11.57 -3.75 7.93
C GLU A 23 12.58 -3.10 6.98
N LYS A 24 12.09 -2.38 5.96
CA LYS A 24 12.91 -1.85 4.86
C LYS A 24 13.64 -2.91 4.05
N ASP A 25 13.16 -4.15 4.14
CA ASP A 25 13.78 -5.33 3.58
C ASP A 25 12.86 -6.03 2.58
N TYR A 26 13.42 -6.62 1.53
CA TYR A 26 12.69 -7.35 0.50
C TYR A 26 13.52 -8.48 -0.12
N TYR A 27 12.83 -9.40 -0.79
CA TYR A 27 13.43 -10.51 -1.52
C TYR A 27 13.07 -10.38 -2.99
N GLN A 28 14.06 -10.58 -3.86
CA GLN A 28 13.81 -10.75 -5.28
C GLN A 28 13.04 -12.07 -5.52
N LEU A 29 12.29 -12.14 -6.61
CA LEU A 29 11.57 -13.37 -6.96
C LEU A 29 12.59 -14.49 -7.21
N GLY A 30 12.45 -15.60 -6.48
CA GLY A 30 13.35 -16.75 -6.58
C GLY A 30 14.68 -16.61 -5.84
N SER A 31 14.87 -15.54 -5.05
CA SER A 31 16.07 -15.36 -4.23
C SER A 31 15.75 -15.47 -2.74
N ASP A 32 16.59 -16.21 -2.01
CA ASP A 32 16.57 -16.27 -0.54
C ASP A 32 17.49 -15.19 0.08
N VAL A 33 18.07 -14.32 -0.74
CA VAL A 33 18.89 -13.20 -0.29
C VAL A 33 18.00 -12.00 0.01
N CYS A 34 18.03 -11.58 1.28
CA CYS A 34 17.38 -10.36 1.74
C CYS A 34 18.14 -9.12 1.27
N MET A 35 17.42 -8.11 0.77
CA MET A 35 17.97 -6.82 0.35
C MET A 35 17.30 -5.68 1.13
N LYS A 36 18.07 -4.64 1.45
CA LYS A 36 17.56 -3.43 2.10
C LYS A 36 17.20 -2.34 1.08
N THR A 37 16.25 -1.48 1.41
CA THR A 37 15.91 -0.29 0.63
C THR A 37 15.62 0.92 1.50
N ASP A 38 16.00 2.10 1.02
CA ASP A 38 15.66 3.40 1.58
C ASP A 38 14.51 4.09 0.81
N ALA A 39 13.84 3.37 -0.09
CA ALA A 39 12.82 3.93 -0.96
C ALA A 39 11.67 4.56 -0.16
N ARG A 40 11.30 5.79 -0.55
CA ARG A 40 10.05 6.41 -0.13
C ARG A 40 8.89 5.85 -0.94
N ILE A 41 7.79 5.56 -0.25
CA ILE A 41 6.60 4.96 -0.84
C ILE A 41 5.47 5.98 -0.83
N VAL A 42 4.88 6.20 -2.00
CA VAL A 42 3.64 6.95 -2.20
C VAL A 42 2.63 5.99 -2.81
N VAL A 43 1.41 5.98 -2.28
CA VAL A 43 0.36 5.08 -2.73
C VAL A 43 -0.87 5.86 -3.17
N ALA A 44 -1.61 5.31 -4.13
CA ALA A 44 -2.90 5.79 -4.56
C ALA A 44 -3.90 4.63 -4.69
N THR A 45 -5.17 4.96 -4.59
CA THR A 45 -6.28 4.03 -4.78
C THR A 45 -7.53 4.83 -5.11
N ASN A 46 -8.31 4.34 -6.07
CA ASN A 46 -9.64 4.90 -6.35
C ASN A 46 -10.72 4.34 -5.39
N GLN A 47 -10.38 3.31 -4.63
CA GLN A 47 -11.32 2.54 -3.80
C GLN A 47 -11.37 3.03 -2.38
N VAL A 48 -12.54 2.86 -1.75
CA VAL A 48 -12.75 3.13 -0.33
C VAL A 48 -12.21 1.97 0.51
N LEU A 49 -10.98 2.13 1.04
CA LEU A 49 -10.30 1.07 1.78
C LEU A 49 -11.00 0.68 3.10
N SER A 50 -11.85 1.53 3.68
CA SER A 50 -12.63 1.17 4.87
C SER A 50 -13.57 0.00 4.60
N ASP A 51 -14.16 -0.04 3.41
CA ASP A 51 -15.12 -1.06 3.03
C ASP A 51 -14.39 -2.38 2.75
N ARG A 52 -13.24 -2.30 2.08
CA ARG A 52 -12.34 -3.45 1.86
C ARG A 52 -11.70 -3.99 3.14
N MET A 53 -11.56 -3.16 4.17
CA MET A 53 -11.16 -3.66 5.49
C MET A 53 -12.32 -4.34 6.23
N ALA A 54 -13.57 -3.98 5.92
CA ALA A 54 -14.75 -4.58 6.53
C ALA A 54 -15.06 -5.96 5.94
N ASP A 55 -14.85 -6.14 4.63
CA ASP A 55 -15.00 -7.44 3.94
C ASP A 55 -13.77 -8.37 4.08
N GLY A 56 -12.67 -7.86 4.65
CA GLY A 56 -11.44 -8.61 4.91
C GLY A 56 -10.50 -8.72 3.71
N SER A 57 -10.83 -8.11 2.57
CA SER A 57 -9.98 -8.10 1.37
C SER A 57 -8.78 -7.17 1.50
N PHE A 58 -8.80 -6.22 2.43
CA PHE A 58 -7.68 -5.33 2.74
C PHE A 58 -7.27 -5.39 4.21
N ARG A 59 -5.98 -5.57 4.47
CA ARG A 59 -5.48 -5.72 5.83
C ARG A 59 -5.44 -4.39 6.57
N LYS A 60 -6.01 -4.39 7.78
CA LYS A 60 -6.03 -3.23 8.69
C LYS A 60 -4.63 -2.75 9.08
N ASP A 61 -3.70 -3.67 9.32
CA ASP A 61 -2.32 -3.33 9.71
C ASP A 61 -1.55 -2.58 8.61
N LEU A 62 -1.73 -2.99 7.35
CA LEU A 62 -1.20 -2.28 6.19
C LEU A 62 -1.85 -0.90 6.03
N TYR A 63 -3.18 -0.82 6.16
CA TYR A 63 -3.90 0.45 6.09
C TYR A 63 -3.35 1.47 7.09
N TYR A 64 -3.20 1.10 8.37
CA TYR A 64 -2.71 2.02 9.39
C TYR A 64 -1.25 2.45 9.17
N ARG A 65 -0.42 1.61 8.53
CA ARG A 65 0.95 2.00 8.14
C ARG A 65 0.99 2.97 6.96
N LEU A 66 0.01 2.90 6.05
CA LEU A 66 -0.08 3.79 4.88
C LEU A 66 -0.76 5.12 5.22
N LYS A 67 -1.76 5.11 6.11
CA LYS A 67 -2.64 6.26 6.40
C LYS A 67 -1.98 7.35 7.27
N THR A 68 -0.65 7.34 7.44
CA THR A 68 0.03 8.38 8.24
C THR A 68 -0.13 9.77 7.62
N HIS A 69 -0.05 9.87 6.29
CA HIS A 69 -0.26 11.11 5.55
C HIS A 69 -1.23 10.84 4.39
N GLN A 70 -2.49 11.20 4.56
CA GLN A 70 -3.53 11.01 3.54
C GLN A 70 -3.84 12.33 2.86
N ILE A 71 -3.83 12.32 1.52
CA ILE A 71 -4.23 13.45 0.69
C ILE A 71 -5.48 13.03 -0.08
N CYS A 72 -6.59 13.73 0.15
CA CYS A 72 -7.81 13.55 -0.64
C CYS A 72 -7.75 14.46 -1.86
N ILE A 73 -7.78 13.85 -3.04
CA ILE A 73 -7.72 14.58 -4.31
C ILE A 73 -9.17 14.85 -4.76
N PRO A 74 -9.61 16.12 -4.88
CA PRO A 74 -10.96 16.43 -5.34
C PRO A 74 -11.13 16.00 -6.81
N PRO A 75 -12.32 15.49 -7.20
CA PRO A 75 -12.61 15.19 -8.59
C PRO A 75 -12.64 16.47 -9.42
N LEU A 76 -12.39 16.37 -10.73
CA LEU A 76 -12.27 17.55 -11.61
C LEU A 76 -13.49 18.50 -11.55
N ARG A 77 -14.69 17.94 -11.38
CA ARG A 77 -15.95 18.71 -11.23
C ARG A 77 -15.98 19.66 -10.03
N ASP A 78 -15.11 19.44 -9.04
CA ASP A 78 -15.07 20.21 -7.79
C ASP A 78 -13.84 21.16 -7.72
N ARG A 79 -13.07 21.29 -8.82
CA ARG A 79 -11.82 22.08 -8.90
C ARG A 79 -12.00 23.44 -9.58
N LEU A 80 -13.02 24.21 -9.17
CA LEU A 80 -13.27 25.57 -9.65
C LEU A 80 -12.02 26.47 -9.60
#